data_AF-A0A1J5E3Y2-F1
#
_entry.id   AF-A0A1J5E3Y2-F1
#
_cell.length_a   1.000
_cell.length_b   1.000
_cell.length_c   1.000
_cell.angle_alpha   90.00
_cell.angle_beta   90.00
_cell.angle_gamma   90.00
#
_symmetry.space_group_name_H-M   'P 1'
#
loop_
_entity.id
_entity.type
_entity.pdbx_description
1 polymer ?
#
loop_
_entity_poly.entity_id
_entity_poly.type
_entity_poly.pdbx_seq_one_letter_code
_entity_poly.pdbx_strand_id
1 'polypeptide(L)'
;MCEKELKDRASFLAESGYDKEKISSDAAMRRLRAKIRETRARLDAITAAERKLEDMARLKAEKEEARKQEAGKDEKAKKKQQKEEEAAEVSKRQQKKAKKKADKGAGTQEA
;
A
#
# COMPACT_ATOMS: atom_id res chain seq x y z
N MET A 1 0.25 9.92 36.17
CA MET A 1 -0.30 10.51 37.41
C MET A 1 -1.38 9.63 38.04
N CYS A 2 -2.43 9.24 37.31
CA CYS A 2 -3.56 8.49 37.88
C CYS A 2 -3.21 7.13 38.51
N GLU A 3 -2.18 6.42 38.03
CA GLU A 3 -1.74 5.16 38.65
C GLU A 3 -1.05 5.37 40.00
N LYS A 4 -0.34 6.49 40.16
CA LYS A 4 0.27 6.88 41.44
C LYS A 4 -0.81 7.31 42.42
N GLU A 5 -1.73 8.18 41.98
CA GLU A 5 -2.88 8.61 42.77
C GLU A 5 -3.76 7.43 43.24
N LEU A 6 -3.94 6.42 42.39
CA LEU A 6 -4.67 5.19 42.76
C LEU A 6 -3.96 4.44 43.90
N LYS A 7 -2.63 4.31 43.83
CA LYS A 7 -1.83 3.66 44.88
C LYS A 7 -1.86 4.47 46.17
N ASP A 8 -1.62 5.76 46.09
CA ASP A 8 -1.60 6.67 47.24
C ASP A 8 -2.98 6.65 47.95
N ARG A 9 -4.08 6.68 47.19
CA ARG A 9 -5.43 6.58 47.75
C ARG A 9 -5.71 5.22 48.39
N ALA A 10 -5.25 4.13 47.77
CA ALA A 10 -5.41 2.79 48.32
C ALA A 10 -4.65 2.63 49.64
N SER A 11 -3.41 3.13 49.72
CA SER A 11 -2.61 3.13 50.95
C SER A 11 -3.27 3.95 52.05
N PHE A 12 -3.73 5.17 51.74
CA PHE A 12 -4.43 6.02 52.69
C PHE A 12 -5.68 5.35 53.29
N LEU A 13 -6.49 4.68 52.46
CA LEU A 13 -7.68 3.99 52.93
C LEU A 13 -7.34 2.75 53.77
N ALA A 14 -6.29 2.02 53.40
CA ALA A 14 -5.80 0.88 54.18
C ALA A 14 -5.27 1.32 55.56
N GLU A 15 -4.51 2.41 55.62
CA GLU A 15 -4.03 3.03 56.88
C GLU A 15 -5.19 3.54 57.74
N SER A 16 -6.28 4.00 57.10
CA SER A 16 -7.51 4.42 57.77
C SER A 16 -8.38 3.25 58.26
N GLY A 17 -7.92 2.00 58.13
CA GLY A 17 -8.62 0.81 58.61
C GLY A 17 -9.78 0.35 57.73
N TYR A 18 -9.83 0.76 56.46
CA TYR A 18 -10.86 0.29 55.53
C TYR A 18 -10.53 -1.12 55.01
N ASP A 19 -11.53 -2.00 55.05
CA ASP A 19 -11.42 -3.33 54.45
C ASP A 19 -11.40 -3.25 52.91
N LYS A 20 -10.89 -4.29 52.26
CA LYS A 20 -10.75 -4.37 50.80
C LYS A 20 -12.05 -4.06 50.05
N GLU A 21 -13.19 -4.51 50.56
CA GLU A 21 -14.49 -4.22 49.94
C GLU A 21 -14.82 -2.73 49.97
N LYS A 22 -14.61 -2.07 51.11
CA LYS A 22 -14.87 -0.63 51.25
C LYS A 22 -13.88 0.21 50.43
N ILE A 23 -12.63 -0.23 50.32
CA ILE A 23 -11.64 0.39 49.42
C ILE A 23 -12.09 0.27 47.96
N SER A 24 -12.66 -0.87 47.58
CA SER A 24 -13.12 -1.11 46.21
C SER A 24 -14.37 -0.29 45.84
N SER A 25 -15.22 0.03 46.82
CA SER A 25 -16.43 0.81 46.63
C SER A 25 -16.22 2.33 46.75
N ASP A 26 -15.07 2.78 47.26
CA ASP A 26 -14.67 4.20 47.30
C ASP A 26 -14.80 4.84 45.90
N ALA A 27 -15.48 5.99 45.86
CA ALA A 27 -15.81 6.67 44.61
C ALA A 27 -14.56 7.18 43.88
N ALA A 28 -13.56 7.66 44.62
CA ALA A 28 -12.31 8.13 44.03
C ALA A 28 -11.51 6.97 43.41
N MET A 29 -11.42 5.84 44.11
CA MET A 29 -10.83 4.60 43.59
C MET A 29 -11.51 4.14 42.29
N ARG A 30 -12.85 4.13 42.25
CA ARG A 30 -13.61 3.77 41.05
C ARG A 30 -13.34 4.73 39.89
N ARG A 31 -13.33 6.04 40.14
CA ARG A 31 -13.04 7.06 39.14
C ARG A 31 -11.63 6.92 38.57
N LEU A 32 -10.63 6.72 39.43
CA LEU A 32 -9.24 6.55 39.01
C LEU A 32 -9.06 5.29 38.16
N ARG A 33 -9.67 4.16 38.58
CA ARG A 33 -9.68 2.92 37.77
C ARG A 33 -10.36 3.11 36.42
N ALA A 34 -11.49 3.81 36.38
CA ALA A 34 -12.20 4.11 35.14
C ALA A 34 -11.31 4.91 34.17
N LYS A 35 -10.64 5.95 34.66
CA LYS A 35 -9.72 6.79 33.86
C LYS A 35 -8.52 6.02 33.32
N ILE A 36 -7.96 5.10 34.13
CA ILE A 36 -6.90 4.19 33.68
C ILE A 36 -7.40 3.29 32.54
N ARG A 37 -8.58 2.67 32.69
CA ARG A 37 -9.17 1.82 31.65
C ARG A 37 -9.46 2.58 30.36
N GLU A 38 -10.03 3.77 30.48
CA GLU A 38 -10.30 4.65 29.34
C GLU A 38 -9.01 5.00 28.58
N THR A 39 -7.96 5.35 29.31
CA THR A 39 -6.66 5.69 28.71
C THR A 39 -6.05 4.49 28.00
N ARG A 40 -6.11 3.29 28.62
CA ARG A 40 -5.64 2.04 27.99
C ARG A 40 -6.42 1.72 26.73
N ALA A 41 -7.76 1.79 26.77
CA ALA A 41 -8.60 1.56 25.60
C ALA A 41 -8.27 2.52 24.44
N ARG A 42 -7.98 3.80 24.74
CA ARG A 42 -7.52 4.76 23.73
C ARG A 42 -6.17 4.38 23.13
N LEU A 43 -5.20 3.99 23.95
CA LEU A 43 -3.88 3.56 23.48
C LEU A 43 -4.01 2.31 22.60
N ASP A 44 -4.79 1.32 23.02
CA ASP A 44 -5.04 0.10 22.24
C ASP A 44 -5.67 0.41 20.88
N ALA A 45 -6.62 1.36 20.84
CA ALA A 45 -7.23 1.80 19.59
C ALA A 45 -6.24 2.51 18.66
N ILE A 46 -5.33 3.32 19.20
CA ILE A 46 -4.24 3.96 18.44
C ILE A 46 -3.31 2.89 17.87
N THR A 47 -2.84 1.95 18.70
CA THR A 47 -1.97 0.87 18.25
C THR A 47 -2.64 -0.01 17.19
N ALA A 48 -3.93 -0.30 17.33
CA ALA A 48 -4.69 -1.03 16.32
C ALA A 48 -4.81 -0.26 15.00
N ALA A 49 -4.97 1.07 15.06
CA ALA A 49 -5.00 1.92 13.87
C ALA A 49 -3.63 2.00 13.19
N GLU A 50 -2.54 2.12 13.95
CA GLU A 50 -1.17 2.12 13.43
C GLU A 50 -0.84 0.82 12.68
N ARG A 51 -1.19 -0.34 13.25
CA ARG A 51 -1.01 -1.63 12.58
C ARG A 51 -1.79 -1.71 11.26
N LYS A 52 -3.06 -1.27 11.26
CA LYS A 52 -3.87 -1.24 10.04
C LYS A 52 -3.28 -0.32 8.97
N LEU A 53 -2.71 0.82 9.38
CA LEU A 53 -2.04 1.73 8.45
C LEU A 53 -0.78 1.10 7.86
N GLU A 54 0.02 0.40 8.67
CA GLU A 54 1.20 -0.32 8.22
C GLU A 54 0.82 -1.44 7.23
N ASP A 55 -0.19 -2.24 7.55
CA ASP A 55 -0.70 -3.30 6.67
C ASP A 55 -1.21 -2.72 5.35
N MET A 56 -1.97 -1.62 5.41
CA MET A 56 -2.45 -0.93 4.21
C MET A 56 -1.32 -0.32 3.38
N ALA A 57 -0.24 0.15 4.01
CA ALA A 57 0.93 0.66 3.30
C ALA A 57 1.66 -0.48 2.57
N ARG A 58 1.83 -1.65 3.21
CA ARG A 58 2.41 -2.85 2.57
C ARG A 58 1.57 -3.30 1.37
N LEU A 59 0.25 -3.39 1.53
CA LEU A 59 -0.66 -3.76 0.44
C LEU A 59 -0.65 -2.75 -0.71
N LYS A 60 -0.51 -1.45 -0.42
CA LYS A 60 -0.38 -0.41 -1.46
C LYS A 60 0.94 -0.54 -2.21
N ALA A 61 2.04 -0.78 -1.51
CA ALA A 61 3.36 -0.97 -2.12
C ALA A 61 3.36 -2.20 -3.05
N GLU A 62 2.85 -3.34 -2.58
CA GLU A 62 2.74 -4.56 -3.39
C GLU A 62 1.87 -4.33 -4.65
N LYS A 63 0.72 -3.66 -4.50
CA LYS A 63 -0.15 -3.31 -5.63
C LYS A 63 0.53 -2.36 -6.62
N GLU A 64 1.31 -1.40 -6.13
CA GLU A 64 2.02 -0.46 -7.00
C GLU A 64 3.16 -1.15 -7.75
N GLU A 65 3.88 -2.06 -7.11
CA GLU A 65 4.90 -2.89 -7.75
C GLU A 65 4.30 -3.81 -8.82
N ALA A 66 3.18 -4.47 -8.51
CA ALA A 66 2.45 -5.29 -9.49
C ALA A 66 2.02 -4.45 -10.71
N ARG A 67 1.47 -3.25 -10.48
CA ARG A 67 1.06 -2.34 -11.56
C ARG A 67 2.25 -1.87 -12.41
N LYS A 68 3.41 -1.60 -11.81
CA LYS A 68 4.64 -1.24 -12.54
C LYS A 68 5.14 -2.40 -13.39
N GLN A 69 5.09 -3.63 -12.88
CA GLN A 69 5.49 -4.81 -13.64
C GLN A 69 4.57 -5.09 -14.82
N GLU A 70 3.25 -4.91 -14.66
CA GLU A 70 2.29 -5.06 -15.75
C GLU A 70 2.47 -3.97 -16.81
N ALA A 71 2.54 -2.69 -16.41
CA ALA A 71 2.77 -1.59 -17.33
C ALA A 71 4.10 -1.73 -18.11
N GLY A 72 5.16 -2.24 -17.47
CA GLY A 72 6.43 -2.52 -18.14
C GLY A 72 6.35 -3.67 -19.16
N LYS A 73 5.49 -4.67 -18.93
CA LYS A 73 5.23 -5.73 -19.91
C LYS A 73 4.44 -5.20 -21.11
N ASP A 74 3.44 -4.36 -20.85
CA ASP A 74 2.62 -3.74 -21.90
C ASP A 74 3.45 -2.80 -22.78
N GLU A 75 4.34 -2.01 -22.19
CA GLU A 75 5.22 -1.12 -22.95
C GLU A 75 6.21 -1.91 -23.84
N LYS A 76 6.75 -3.01 -23.30
CA LYS A 76 7.65 -3.91 -24.03
C LYS A 76 6.92 -4.65 -25.17
N ALA A 77 5.66 -5.02 -24.96
CA ALA A 77 4.81 -5.62 -25.99
C ALA A 77 4.49 -4.61 -27.11
N LYS A 78 4.11 -3.37 -26.76
CA LYS A 78 3.86 -2.30 -27.73
C LYS A 78 5.09 -1.98 -28.58
N LYS A 79 6.26 -1.89 -27.95
CA LYS A 79 7.52 -1.61 -28.65
C LYS A 79 7.92 -2.74 -29.60
N LYS A 80 7.57 -3.99 -29.27
CA LYS A 80 7.81 -5.14 -30.14
C LYS A 80 6.88 -5.13 -31.36
N GLN A 81 5.59 -4.84 -31.17
CA GLN A 81 4.63 -4.71 -32.27
C GLN A 81 4.99 -3.57 -33.23
N GLN A 82 5.35 -2.38 -32.72
CA GLN A 82 5.77 -1.26 -33.58
C GLN A 82 6.99 -1.60 -34.43
N LYS A 83 7.97 -2.31 -33.86
CA LYS A 83 9.18 -2.69 -34.58
C LYS A 83 8.91 -3.74 -35.67
N GLU A 84 7.94 -4.63 -35.43
CA GLU A 84 7.52 -5.66 -36.38
C GLU A 84 6.69 -5.07 -37.54
N GLU A 85 5.85 -4.07 -37.24
CA GLU A 85 5.06 -3.33 -38.23
C GLU A 85 5.95 -2.47 -39.14
N GLU A 86 6.94 -1.78 -38.56
CA GLU A 86 7.93 -0.99 -39.32
C GLU A 86 8.80 -1.89 -40.23
N ALA A 87 9.21 -3.07 -39.73
CA ALA A 87 9.94 -4.04 -40.54
C ALA A 87 9.10 -4.62 -41.70
N ALA A 88 7.81 -4.87 -41.46
CA ALA A 88 6.88 -5.33 -42.48
C ALA A 88 6.63 -4.26 -43.56
N GLU A 89 6.56 -2.98 -43.18
CA GLU A 89 6.37 -1.87 -44.10
C GLU A 89 7.61 -1.66 -44.99
N VAL A 90 8.82 -1.72 -44.40
CA VAL A 90 10.08 -1.64 -45.15
C VAL A 90 10.21 -2.79 -46.16
N SER A 91 9.83 -4.01 -45.79
CA SER A 91 9.82 -5.18 -46.68
C SER A 91 8.88 -4.99 -47.88
N LYS A 92 7.64 -4.53 -47.65
CA LYS A 92 6.69 -4.20 -48.73
C LYS A 92 7.23 -3.11 -49.66
N ARG A 93 7.88 -2.08 -49.11
CA ARG A 93 8.46 -0.96 -49.88
C ARG A 93 9.63 -1.41 -50.76
N GLN A 94 10.48 -2.32 -50.27
CA GLN A 94 11.57 -2.92 -51.04
C GLN A 94 11.04 -3.80 -52.18
N GLN A 95 10.04 -4.64 -51.92
CA GLN A 95 9.39 -5.44 -52.98
C GLN A 95 8.76 -4.57 -54.07
N LYS A 96 8.12 -3.45 -53.68
CA LYS A 96 7.54 -2.50 -54.64
C LYS A 96 8.61 -1.79 -55.48
N LYS A 97 9.75 -1.44 -54.89
CA LYS A 97 10.92 -0.90 -55.62
C LYS A 97 11.53 -1.93 -56.57
N ALA A 98 11.66 -3.19 -56.15
CA ALA A 98 12.17 -4.27 -56.99
C ALA A 98 11.26 -4.53 -58.19
N LYS A 99 9.94 -4.61 -57.98
CA LYS A 99 8.95 -4.71 -59.09
C LYS A 99 9.06 -3.55 -60.06
N LYS A 100 9.18 -2.31 -59.58
CA LYS A 100 9.29 -1.11 -60.44
C LYS A 100 10.60 -1.06 -61.24
N LYS A 101 11.68 -1.69 -60.74
CA LYS A 101 12.93 -1.83 -61.48
C LYS A 101 12.90 -2.95 -62.52
N ALA A 102 12.21 -4.06 -62.22
CA ALA A 102 11.99 -5.13 -63.19
C ALA A 102 11.10 -4.66 -64.35
N ASP A 103 10.04 -3.91 -64.06
CA ASP A 103 9.12 -3.34 -65.04
C ASP A 103 9.80 -2.31 -65.96
N LYS A 104 10.69 -1.47 -65.40
CA LYS A 104 11.52 -0.54 -66.20
C LYS A 104 12.65 -1.22 -66.99
N GLY A 105 13.05 -2.44 -66.64
CA GLY A 105 14.07 -3.19 -67.37
C GLY A 105 13.55 -3.87 -68.63
N ALA A 106 12.23 -4.08 -68.74
CA ALA A 106 11.59 -4.73 -69.88
C ALA A 106 11.20 -3.76 -71.03
N GLY A 107 11.35 -2.43 -70.83
CA GLY A 107 10.93 -1.40 -71.80
C GLY A 107 12.04 -0.84 -72.69
N THR A 108 13.25 -1.41 -72.67
CA THR A 108 14.37 -0.99 -73.54
C THR A 108 14.96 -2.18 -74.28
N GLN A 109 14.14 -2.89 -75.04
CA GLN A 109 14.53 -3.60 -76.26
C GLN A 109 13.34 -3.50 -77.23
N GLU A 110 13.63 -3.20 -78.50
CA GLU A 110 12.71 -2.87 -79.60
C GLU A 110 12.07 -1.47 -79.59
N ALA A 111 12.80 -0.52 -80.18
CA ALA A 111 12.41 0.13 -81.45
C ALA A 111 13.61 0.93 -81.98
#